data_AF-A0A8I2JZ01-F1
#
_entry.id   AF-A0A8I2JZ01-F1
#
_cell.length_a   1.000
_cell.length_b   1.000
_cell.length_c   1.000
_cell.angle_alpha   90.00
_cell.angle_beta   90.00
_cell.angle_gamma   90.00
#
_symmetry.space_group_name_H-M   'P 1'
#
loop_
_entity.id
_entity.type
_entity.pdbx_description
1 polymer ?
#
loop_
_entity_poly.entity_id
_entity_poly.type
_entity_poly.pdbx_seq_one_letter_code
_entity_poly.pdbx_strand_id
1 'polypeptide(L)'
;MGSKSILSLDELKIFLETSGSIAGCSDNFSTPVYDLGENNWIKLDAGLVGNGSGSGDMLAFIPDSLFNGSGNDVYFYSKFGVNESSNGGFEEWAVQVPEPTALVLLGLGALMLRKKP
;
A
#
# COMPACT_ATOMS: atom_id res chain seq x y z
N MET A 1 -4.40 -2.19 30.71
CA MET A 1 -3.17 -2.10 29.90
C MET A 1 -3.51 -2.68 28.53
N GLY A 2 -3.67 -1.83 27.51
CA GLY A 2 -4.23 -2.22 26.22
C GLY A 2 -3.27 -3.11 25.45
N SER A 3 -3.70 -4.31 25.13
CA SER A 3 -2.87 -5.30 24.45
C SER A 3 -2.60 -4.87 23.00
N LYS A 4 -1.38 -4.33 22.82
CA LYS A 4 -0.41 -4.56 21.74
C LYS A 4 -0.79 -4.20 20.30
N SER A 5 0.04 -3.31 19.73
CA SER A 5 0.21 -2.88 18.32
C SER A 5 0.34 -3.97 17.24
N ILE A 6 -0.03 -5.23 17.53
CA ILE A 6 0.18 -6.34 16.60
C ILE A 6 -1.09 -6.57 15.78
N LEU A 7 -0.91 -6.70 14.47
CA LEU A 7 -1.96 -7.02 13.52
C LEU A 7 -1.42 -8.01 12.47
N SER A 8 -2.24 -8.94 12.01
CA SER A 8 -1.90 -9.78 10.87
C SER A 8 -2.45 -9.20 9.57
N LEU A 9 -1.65 -9.17 8.51
CA LEU A 9 -2.09 -9.14 7.11
C LEU A 9 -2.21 -10.59 6.64
N ASP A 10 -3.44 -11.06 6.49
CA ASP A 10 -3.78 -12.47 6.27
C ASP A 10 -4.01 -12.81 4.81
N GLU A 11 -4.50 -11.86 4.03
CA GLU A 11 -4.59 -12.00 2.57
C GLU A 11 -4.16 -10.68 1.92
N LEU A 12 -3.33 -10.77 0.89
CA LEU A 12 -3.01 -9.67 -0.01
C LEU A 12 -3.11 -10.19 -1.44
N LYS A 13 -4.05 -9.64 -2.21
CA LYS A 13 -4.28 -10.02 -3.60
C LYS A 13 -4.38 -8.78 -4.48
N ILE A 14 -3.82 -8.87 -5.66
CA ILE A 14 -3.86 -7.81 -6.68
C ILE A 14 -4.40 -8.41 -7.97
N PHE A 15 -5.32 -7.70 -8.60
CA PHE A 15 -6.00 -8.13 -9.82
C PHE A 15 -5.88 -7.06 -10.90
N LEU A 16 -5.94 -7.51 -12.15
CA LEU A 16 -6.05 -6.64 -13.32
C LEU A 16 -7.39 -6.86 -14.01
N GLU A 17 -8.15 -5.79 -14.12
CA GLU A 17 -9.52 -5.83 -14.63
C GLU A 17 -9.72 -4.89 -15.81
N THR A 18 -10.71 -5.20 -16.63
CA THR A 18 -11.07 -4.40 -17.82
C THR A 18 -12.13 -3.33 -17.54
N SER A 19 -12.65 -3.29 -16.31
CA SER A 19 -13.62 -2.31 -15.84
C SER A 19 -13.16 -1.73 -14.52
N GLY A 20 -13.11 -0.40 -14.41
CA GLY A 20 -12.83 0.31 -13.15
C GLY A 20 -13.97 0.26 -12.12
N SER A 21 -15.10 -0.35 -12.46
CA SER A 21 -16.18 -0.63 -11.52
C SER A 21 -16.67 -2.07 -11.65
N ILE A 22 -16.45 -2.86 -10.61
CA ILE A 22 -16.94 -4.23 -10.46
C ILE A 22 -17.73 -4.29 -9.16
N ALA A 23 -18.92 -4.88 -9.21
CA ALA A 23 -19.75 -5.06 -8.02
C ALA A 23 -19.23 -6.23 -7.18
N GLY A 24 -19.35 -6.14 -5.86
CA GLY A 24 -18.88 -7.18 -4.93
C GLY A 24 -17.40 -7.05 -4.55
N CYS A 25 -16.87 -8.08 -3.91
CA CYS A 25 -15.48 -8.16 -3.46
C CYS A 25 -14.94 -9.56 -3.80
N SER A 26 -13.64 -9.67 -4.11
CA SER A 26 -12.80 -10.85 -4.38
C SER A 26 -13.33 -11.92 -5.36
N ASP A 27 -14.57 -12.36 -5.22
CA ASP A 27 -15.15 -13.51 -5.92
C ASP A 27 -15.57 -13.19 -7.36
N ASN A 28 -15.69 -11.90 -7.68
CA ASN A 28 -16.02 -11.40 -9.02
C ASN A 28 -14.80 -10.91 -9.80
N PHE A 29 -13.61 -10.96 -9.21
CA PHE A 29 -12.37 -10.62 -9.91
C PHE A 29 -11.86 -11.82 -10.70
N SER A 30 -11.03 -11.52 -11.68
CA SER A 30 -10.24 -12.47 -12.43
C SER A 30 -9.18 -13.16 -11.54
N THR A 31 -8.32 -13.98 -12.14
CA THR A 31 -7.19 -14.56 -11.43
C THR A 31 -6.24 -13.46 -10.96
N PRO A 32 -5.82 -13.45 -9.68
CA PRO A 32 -4.91 -12.42 -9.19
C PRO A 32 -3.56 -12.48 -9.93
N VAL A 33 -3.02 -11.32 -10.27
CA VAL A 33 -1.65 -11.17 -10.78
C VAL A 33 -0.61 -11.30 -9.67
N TYR A 34 -1.04 -11.06 -8.42
CA TYR A 34 -0.26 -11.33 -7.22
C TYR A 34 -1.17 -11.88 -6.12
N ASP A 35 -0.73 -12.94 -5.46
CA ASP A 35 -1.36 -13.52 -4.28
C ASP A 35 -0.26 -13.80 -3.24
N LEU A 36 -0.48 -13.37 -1.99
CA LEU A 36 0.40 -13.70 -0.86
C LEU A 36 0.54 -15.23 -0.67
N GLY A 37 -0.47 -15.98 -1.12
CA GLY A 37 -0.50 -17.43 -1.12
C GLY A 37 -1.16 -18.00 0.13
N GLU A 38 -1.67 -19.23 -0.01
CA GLU A 38 -2.31 -19.93 1.09
C GLU A 38 -1.34 -20.18 2.26
N ASN A 39 -1.86 -20.03 3.49
CA ASN A 39 -1.11 -20.19 4.74
C ASN A 39 0.07 -19.23 4.94
N ASN A 40 0.20 -18.20 4.10
CA ASN A 40 1.14 -17.11 4.31
C ASN A 40 0.41 -15.91 4.91
N TRP A 41 1.01 -15.29 5.92
CA TRP A 41 0.51 -14.06 6.52
C TRP A 41 1.69 -13.26 7.04
N ILE A 42 1.50 -11.95 7.19
CA ILE A 42 2.56 -11.03 7.62
C ILE A 42 2.15 -10.40 8.94
N LYS A 43 3.06 -10.45 9.92
CA LYS A 43 2.87 -9.78 11.20
C LYS A 43 3.31 -8.33 11.08
N LEU A 44 2.39 -7.43 11.40
CA LEU A 44 2.62 -5.99 11.50
C LEU A 44 2.72 -5.61 12.98
N ASP A 45 3.62 -4.69 13.29
CA ASP A 45 3.81 -4.17 14.64
C ASP A 45 3.98 -2.64 14.60
N ALA A 46 2.89 -1.94 14.89
CA ALA A 46 2.84 -0.47 14.92
C ALA A 46 3.73 0.14 16.04
N GLY A 47 4.35 -0.68 16.90
CA GLY A 47 5.35 -0.24 17.86
C GLY A 47 6.76 -0.09 17.27
N LEU A 48 7.02 -0.56 16.05
CA LEU A 48 8.37 -0.60 15.47
C LEU A 48 8.80 0.71 14.81
N VAL A 49 7.94 1.33 13.99
CA VAL A 49 8.33 2.43 13.09
C VAL A 49 7.77 3.79 13.53
N GLY A 50 6.74 3.77 14.37
CA GLY A 50 6.07 4.96 14.91
C GLY A 50 4.56 4.71 14.98
N ASN A 51 3.94 5.15 16.08
CA ASN A 51 2.52 4.97 16.29
C ASN A 51 1.70 6.16 15.76
N GLY A 52 0.81 5.92 14.79
CA GLY A 52 -0.15 6.92 14.29
C GLY A 52 -0.43 6.82 12.80
N SER A 53 -1.50 7.49 12.34
CA SER A 53 -1.85 7.60 10.92
C SER A 53 -0.70 8.19 10.10
N GLY A 54 -0.48 7.66 8.90
CA GLY A 54 0.61 8.07 8.01
C GLY A 54 2.00 7.53 8.33
N SER A 55 2.17 6.74 9.40
CA SER A 55 3.41 5.99 9.66
C SER A 55 3.25 4.57 9.12
N GLY A 56 4.08 4.20 8.12
CA GLY A 56 4.00 2.89 7.49
C GLY A 56 4.79 1.82 8.25
N ASP A 57 4.16 0.69 8.53
CA ASP A 57 4.80 -0.48 9.18
C ASP A 57 5.40 -1.47 8.16
N MET A 58 5.08 -1.31 6.87
CA MET A 58 5.43 -2.23 5.78
C MET A 58 5.59 -1.49 4.45
N LEU A 59 6.49 -1.98 3.60
CA LEU A 59 6.50 -1.72 2.17
C LEU A 59 6.29 -3.05 1.41
N ALA A 60 5.36 -3.06 0.46
CA ALA A 60 5.11 -4.19 -0.44
C ALA A 60 5.64 -3.88 -1.84
N PHE A 61 6.66 -4.61 -2.29
CA PHE A 61 7.24 -4.46 -3.62
C PHE A 61 6.73 -5.56 -4.55
N ILE A 62 5.89 -5.18 -5.52
CA ILE A 62 5.29 -6.09 -6.49
C ILE A 62 5.95 -5.86 -7.84
N PRO A 63 6.49 -6.89 -8.51
CA PRO A 63 7.14 -6.71 -9.81
C PRO A 63 6.20 -6.20 -10.89
N ASP A 64 6.61 -5.13 -11.60
CA ASP A 64 5.86 -4.57 -12.75
C ASP A 64 5.55 -5.62 -13.83
N SER A 65 6.38 -6.66 -13.95
CA SER A 65 6.18 -7.75 -14.92
C SER A 65 4.89 -8.56 -14.70
N LEU A 66 4.30 -8.50 -13.51
CA LEU A 66 3.02 -9.14 -13.20
C LEU A 66 1.84 -8.36 -13.79
N PHE A 67 2.04 -7.09 -14.15
CA PHE A 67 1.00 -6.19 -14.66
C PHE A 67 0.98 -6.16 -16.19
N ASN A 68 1.04 -7.32 -16.84
CA ASN A 68 1.13 -7.45 -18.31
C ASN A 68 -0.16 -7.96 -18.99
N GLY A 69 -1.29 -7.94 -18.29
CA GLY A 69 -2.59 -8.42 -18.76
C GLY A 69 -3.41 -7.40 -19.56
N SER A 70 -4.59 -7.80 -20.03
CA SER A 70 -5.50 -6.95 -20.81
C SER A 70 -6.30 -5.95 -19.96
N GLY A 71 -6.22 -6.03 -18.64
CA GLY A 71 -6.89 -5.11 -17.72
C GLY A 71 -6.06 -3.86 -17.49
N ASN A 72 -6.70 -2.69 -17.53
CA ASN A 72 -6.06 -1.39 -17.24
C ASN A 72 -6.36 -0.92 -15.80
N ASP A 73 -7.31 -1.56 -15.12
CA ASP A 73 -7.75 -1.19 -13.79
C ASP A 73 -7.15 -2.15 -12.76
N VAL A 74 -6.45 -1.59 -11.76
CA VAL A 74 -5.84 -2.35 -10.68
C VAL A 74 -6.80 -2.43 -9.50
N TYR A 75 -7.12 -3.66 -9.09
CA TYR A 75 -7.87 -3.91 -7.86
C TYR A 75 -6.96 -4.46 -6.78
N PHE A 76 -7.03 -3.84 -5.61
CA PHE A 76 -6.23 -4.17 -4.44
C PHE A 76 -7.14 -4.71 -3.33
N TYR A 77 -6.85 -5.92 -2.86
CA TYR A 77 -7.56 -6.56 -1.76
C TYR A 77 -6.60 -6.91 -0.63
N SER A 78 -6.94 -6.49 0.58
CA SER A 78 -6.22 -6.83 1.80
C SER A 78 -7.18 -7.26 2.90
N LYS A 79 -6.86 -8.34 3.60
CA LYS A 79 -7.61 -8.83 4.77
C LYS A 79 -6.70 -8.91 5.97
N PHE A 80 -7.19 -8.45 7.11
CA PHE A 80 -6.43 -8.39 8.34
C PHE A 80 -7.15 -9.08 9.50
N GLY A 81 -6.41 -9.35 10.58
CA GLY A 81 -6.97 -9.74 11.87
C GLY A 81 -7.41 -11.19 12.04
N VAL A 82 -7.15 -12.09 11.08
CA VAL A 82 -7.50 -13.53 11.20
C VAL A 82 -6.56 -14.24 12.16
N ASN A 83 -5.24 -14.05 12.00
CA ASN A 83 -4.24 -14.67 12.87
C ASN A 83 -3.95 -13.83 14.13
N GLU A 84 -3.90 -12.51 14.00
CA GLU A 84 -3.62 -11.58 15.10
C GLU A 84 -4.53 -10.34 14.95
N SER A 85 -5.45 -10.12 15.89
CA SER A 85 -6.35 -8.98 15.86
C SER A 85 -5.83 -7.81 16.70
N SER A 86 -6.15 -6.59 16.25
CA SER A 86 -5.80 -5.34 16.92
C SER A 86 -7.07 -4.56 17.29
N ASN A 87 -6.99 -3.79 18.38
CA ASN A 87 -8.01 -2.78 18.74
C ASN A 87 -7.58 -1.36 18.32
N GLY A 88 -6.68 -1.26 17.34
CA GLY A 88 -6.17 -0.01 16.79
C GLY A 88 -7.15 0.71 15.87
N GLY A 89 -6.66 1.74 15.16
CA GLY A 89 -7.38 2.39 14.07
C GLY A 89 -7.41 1.55 12.80
N PHE A 90 -8.04 2.07 11.75
CA PHE A 90 -8.13 1.40 10.45
C PHE A 90 -6.76 1.28 9.75
N GLU A 91 -6.59 0.22 8.96
CA GLU A 91 -5.41 0.00 8.15
C GLU A 91 -5.39 0.95 6.93
N GLU A 92 -4.21 1.50 6.64
CA GLU A 92 -4.00 2.50 5.58
C GLU A 92 -3.00 1.98 4.55
N TRP A 93 -3.23 2.31 3.27
CA TRP A 93 -2.29 2.05 2.18
C TRP A 93 -2.00 3.35 1.44
N ALA A 94 -0.75 3.52 1.01
CA ALA A 94 -0.34 4.62 0.17
C ALA A 94 0.52 4.09 -0.98
N VAL A 95 0.34 4.69 -2.16
CA VAL A 95 1.28 4.51 -3.26
C VAL A 95 2.35 5.58 -3.13
N GLN A 96 3.61 5.19 -3.28
CA GLN A 96 4.69 6.17 -3.34
C GLN A 96 4.57 6.93 -4.67
N VAL A 97 4.03 8.14 -4.60
CA VAL A 97 4.02 9.06 -5.75
C VAL A 97 5.39 9.74 -5.80
N PRO A 98 6.13 9.67 -6.92
CA PRO A 98 7.36 10.43 -7.07
C PRO A 98 7.09 11.90 -6.76
N GLU A 99 7.95 12.52 -5.95
CA GLU A 99 7.88 13.95 -5.64
C GLU A 99 7.69 14.72 -6.96
N PRO A 100 6.68 15.62 -7.06
CA PRO A 100 6.52 16.44 -8.24
C PRO A 100 7.83 17.16 -8.51
N THR A 101 8.30 17.13 -9.75
CA THR A 101 9.52 17.85 -10.20
C THR A 101 9.50 19.35 -9.85
N ALA A 102 8.34 19.88 -9.47
CA ALA A 102 8.18 21.20 -8.86
C ALA A 102 9.05 21.44 -7.61
N LEU A 103 9.34 20.42 -6.76
CA LEU A 103 10.24 20.60 -5.62
C LEU A 103 11.70 20.79 -6.04
N VAL A 104 12.13 20.15 -7.12
CA VAL A 104 13.46 20.40 -7.74
C VAL A 104 13.52 21.83 -8.29
N LEU A 105 12.43 22.32 -8.89
CA LEU A 105 12.36 23.68 -9.43
C LEU A 105 12.35 24.76 -8.32
N LEU A 106 11.72 24.49 -7.18
CA LEU A 106 11.76 25.35 -5.99
C LEU A 106 13.17 25.41 -5.37
N GLY A 107 13.87 24.27 -5.30
CA GLY A 107 15.26 24.21 -4.83
C GLY A 107 16.23 24.98 -5.73
N LEU A 108 16.06 24.89 -7.04
CA LEU A 108 16.86 25.65 -8.01
C LEU A 108 16.48 27.14 -8.06
N GLY A 109 15.20 27.48 -7.90
CA GLY A 109 14.71 28.86 -7.83
C GLY A 109 15.24 29.62 -6.61
N ALA A 110 15.25 28.98 -5.44
CA ALA A 110 15.84 29.55 -4.21
C ALA A 110 17.37 29.74 -4.35
N LEU A 111 18.06 28.88 -5.11
CA LEU A 111 19.50 29.02 -5.38
C LEU A 111 19.80 30.15 -6.38
N MET A 112 18.91 30.39 -7.35
CA MET A 112 19.03 31.50 -8.31
C MET A 112 18.76 32.88 -7.68
N LEU A 113 17.94 32.95 -6.62
CA LEU A 113 17.66 34.18 -5.88
C LEU A 113 18.81 34.63 -4.96
N ARG A 114 19.91 33.86 -4.86
CA ARG A 114 21.08 34.17 -4.00
C ARG A 114 22.26 34.83 -4.74
N LYS A 115 22.02 35.49 -5.89
CA LYS A 115 22.94 36.45 -6.52
C LYS A 115 22.08 37.66 -6.93
N LYS A 116 22.27 38.90 -6.51
CA LYS A 116 23.43 39.73 -6.08
C LYS A 116 22.83 41.04 -5.46
N PRO A 117 23.60 42.01 -4.93
CA PRO A 117 25.06 42.16 -4.87
C PRO A 117 25.69 41.81 -3.52
#